data_AF-A0A914VCN8-F1
#
_entry.id   AF-A0A914VCN8-F1
#
_cell.length_a   1.000
_cell.length_b   1.000
_cell.length_c   1.000
_cell.angle_alpha   90.00
_cell.angle_beta   90.00
_cell.angle_gamma   90.00
#
_symmetry.space_group_name_H-M   'P 1'
#
loop_
_entity.id
_entity.type
_entity.pdbx_description
1 polymer ?
#
loop_
_entity_poly.entity_id
_entity_poly.type
_entity_poly.pdbx_seq_one_letter_code
_entity_poly.pdbx_strand_id
1 'polypeptide(L)'
;AVEPINPSELPKMLDGLRKVNKSYPLLTTRVEESGEHVILGTGELYMDCVMHDIRKVFSEIDIKVADPVVSFCETVVETSSLKCFAETPNKKNKLTMISEPLEKGLAEDIENEIVQIGWNRKRLGEFFQTKYEWDLLAARSIWAFGPDTTGPNILVDDTLPSEVDKMLLSNVRESVVQGFQWAAREGPLCEEPIRNVKFKILDAVIASEPIYRGGGQIIPTARRCAYSAFLMATPRLMEPYYFVEVTAPADCVSAVY
;
A
#
# COMPACT_ATOMS: atom_id res chain seq x y z
N ALA A 1 4.25 12.76 -15.42
CA ALA A 1 2.89 13.13 -15.85
C ALA A 1 2.86 13.41 -17.36
N VAL A 2 1.69 13.27 -17.99
CA VAL A 2 1.44 13.56 -19.41
C VAL A 2 0.21 14.42 -19.60
N GLU A 3 0.30 15.38 -20.52
CA GLU A 3 -0.81 16.24 -20.89
C GLU A 3 -0.77 16.54 -22.39
N PRO A 4 -1.93 16.69 -23.07
CA PRO A 4 -1.91 17.11 -24.46
C PRO A 4 -1.47 18.57 -24.56
N ILE A 5 -0.74 18.94 -25.62
CA ILE A 5 -0.40 20.36 -25.85
C ILE A 5 -1.68 21.20 -26.01
N ASN A 6 -2.65 20.64 -26.74
CA ASN A 6 -3.96 21.23 -26.96
C ASN A 6 -5.00 20.56 -26.04
N PRO A 7 -5.59 21.27 -25.06
CA PRO A 7 -6.57 20.68 -24.14
C PRO A 7 -7.81 20.08 -24.83
N SER A 8 -8.19 20.61 -26.00
CA SER A 8 -9.30 20.09 -26.81
C SER A 8 -9.07 18.65 -27.30
N GLU A 9 -7.83 18.19 -27.35
CA GLU A 9 -7.45 16.86 -27.82
C GLU A 9 -7.33 15.82 -26.69
N LEU A 10 -7.68 16.20 -25.46
CA LEU A 10 -7.70 15.30 -24.31
C LEU A 10 -8.44 13.97 -24.56
N PRO A 11 -9.62 13.93 -25.22
CA PRO A 11 -10.29 12.67 -25.50
C PRO A 11 -9.46 11.70 -26.36
N LYS A 12 -8.66 12.22 -27.31
CA LYS A 12 -7.77 11.41 -28.15
C LYS A 12 -6.60 10.86 -27.33
N MET A 13 -6.03 11.68 -26.43
CA MET A 13 -4.99 11.23 -25.52
C MET A 13 -5.49 10.10 -24.61
N LEU A 14 -6.69 10.24 -24.05
CA LEU A 14 -7.30 9.21 -23.19
C LEU A 14 -7.54 7.89 -23.94
N ASP A 15 -7.95 7.95 -25.20
CA ASP A 15 -8.06 6.75 -26.05
C ASP A 15 -6.67 6.14 -26.32
N GLY A 16 -5.66 6.97 -26.59
CA GLY A 16 -4.26 6.55 -26.71
C GLY A 16 -3.74 5.84 -25.45
N LEU A 17 -3.99 6.41 -24.27
CA LEU A 17 -3.62 5.84 -22.96
C LEU A 17 -4.24 4.45 -22.75
N ARG A 18 -5.51 4.27 -23.13
CA ARG A 18 -6.17 2.95 -23.06
C ARG A 18 -5.56 1.93 -24.02
N LYS A 19 -5.08 2.37 -25.19
CA LYS A 19 -4.42 1.49 -26.16
C LYS A 19 -3.05 1.06 -25.67
N VAL A 20 -2.23 1.99 -25.16
CA VAL A 20 -0.91 1.59 -24.61
C VAL A 20 -1.03 0.70 -23.40
N ASN A 21 -2.03 0.91 -22.53
CA ASN A 21 -2.27 0.02 -21.40
C ASN A 21 -2.61 -1.43 -21.85
N LYS A 22 -3.15 -1.61 -23.07
CA LYS A 22 -3.34 -2.94 -23.68
C LYS A 22 -2.06 -3.49 -24.34
N SER A 23 -1.23 -2.61 -24.91
CA SER A 23 -0.01 -3.01 -25.61
C SER A 23 1.16 -3.30 -24.68
N TYR A 24 1.20 -2.64 -23.53
CA TYR A 24 2.31 -2.65 -22.59
C TYR A 24 1.85 -3.24 -21.24
N PRO A 25 2.17 -4.52 -20.94
CA PRO A 25 1.58 -5.23 -19.79
C PRO A 25 1.93 -4.66 -18.42
N LEU A 26 3.09 -4.00 -18.29
CA LEU A 26 3.55 -3.40 -17.04
C LEU A 26 3.19 -1.92 -16.93
N LEU A 27 2.54 -1.36 -17.94
CA LEU A 27 2.18 0.05 -17.96
C LEU A 27 0.93 0.26 -17.11
N THR A 28 1.04 1.12 -16.11
CA THR A 28 -0.12 1.52 -15.32
C THR A 28 -0.40 3.00 -15.54
N THR A 29 -1.63 3.32 -15.92
CA THR A 29 -2.08 4.70 -16.12
C THR A 29 -3.05 5.07 -15.00
N ARG A 30 -2.75 6.11 -14.22
CA ARG A 30 -3.63 6.64 -13.17
C ARG A 30 -3.92 8.12 -13.41
N VAL A 31 -5.05 8.60 -12.89
CA VAL A 31 -5.41 10.02 -12.89
C VAL A 31 -5.34 10.48 -11.44
N GLU A 32 -4.50 11.46 -11.17
CA GLU A 32 -4.35 12.05 -9.84
C GLU A 32 -5.53 12.97 -9.52
N GLU A 33 -5.72 13.31 -8.24
CA GLU A 33 -6.79 14.25 -7.83
C GLU A 33 -6.63 15.65 -8.46
N SER A 34 -5.39 16.04 -8.81
CA SER A 34 -5.10 17.26 -9.56
C SER A 34 -5.66 17.25 -10.99
N GLY A 35 -6.06 16.09 -11.49
CA GLY A 35 -6.44 15.87 -12.89
C GLY A 35 -5.28 15.51 -13.80
N GLU A 36 -4.06 15.39 -13.27
CA GLU A 36 -2.89 14.98 -14.03
C GLU A 36 -2.96 13.50 -14.40
N HIS A 37 -2.53 13.17 -15.62
CA HIS A 37 -2.40 11.79 -16.07
C HIS A 37 -0.98 11.29 -15.79
N VAL A 38 -0.87 10.26 -14.95
CA VAL A 38 0.40 9.64 -14.59
C VAL A 38 0.52 8.30 -15.31
N ILE A 39 1.69 8.07 -15.91
CA ILE A 39 2.06 6.81 -16.54
C ILE A 39 3.21 6.23 -15.73
N LEU A 40 3.02 5.02 -15.22
CA LEU A 40 4.01 4.24 -14.49
C LEU A 40 4.59 3.18 -15.43
N GLY A 41 5.91 3.08 -15.47
CA GLY A 41 6.64 2.12 -16.29
C GLY A 41 8.02 1.80 -15.68
N THR A 42 8.73 0.86 -16.27
CA THR A 42 9.91 0.22 -15.64
C THR A 42 11.24 0.93 -15.88
N GLY A 43 11.32 1.90 -16.79
CA GLY A 43 12.59 2.57 -17.09
C GLY A 43 12.52 3.50 -18.29
N GLU A 44 13.64 4.17 -18.57
CA GLU A 44 13.71 5.24 -19.56
C GLU A 44 13.37 4.76 -20.97
N LEU A 45 14.02 3.69 -21.45
CA LEU A 45 13.76 3.15 -22.78
C LEU A 45 12.32 2.62 -22.93
N TYR A 46 11.79 1.99 -21.88
CA TYR A 46 10.42 1.54 -21.86
C TYR A 46 9.45 2.70 -22.02
N MET A 47 9.68 3.78 -21.26
CA MET A 47 8.88 5.00 -21.35
C MET A 47 9.05 5.72 -22.68
N ASP A 48 10.24 5.72 -23.29
CA ASP A 48 10.47 6.30 -24.61
C ASP A 48 9.62 5.60 -25.69
N CYS A 49 9.63 4.26 -25.70
CA CYS A 49 8.78 3.46 -26.60
C CYS A 49 7.28 3.74 -26.37
N VAL A 50 6.84 3.76 -25.12
CA VAL A 50 5.44 4.07 -24.77
C VAL A 50 5.06 5.46 -25.29
N MET A 51 5.90 6.47 -25.04
CA MET A 51 5.63 7.84 -25.49
C MET A 51 5.63 7.96 -27.01
N HIS A 52 6.53 7.25 -27.68
CA HIS A 52 6.55 7.15 -29.13
C HIS A 52 5.21 6.61 -29.66
N ASP A 53 4.74 5.49 -29.12
CA ASP A 53 3.51 4.85 -29.57
C ASP A 53 2.27 5.69 -29.31
N ILE A 54 2.17 6.34 -28.14
CA ILE A 54 1.05 7.25 -27.87
C ILE A 54 1.06 8.37 -28.92
N ARG A 55 2.20 9.07 -29.10
CA ARG A 55 2.30 10.26 -29.96
C ARG A 55 2.15 9.94 -31.45
N LYS A 56 2.72 8.84 -31.93
CA LYS A 56 2.84 8.55 -33.37
C LYS A 56 1.90 7.47 -33.87
N VAL A 57 1.61 6.44 -33.06
CA VAL A 57 0.85 5.26 -33.52
C VAL A 57 -0.63 5.39 -33.16
N PHE A 58 -0.95 5.80 -31.94
CA PHE A 58 -2.30 5.67 -31.41
C PHE A 58 -3.15 6.93 -31.45
N SER A 59 -2.55 8.09 -31.18
CA SER A 59 -3.30 9.33 -30.97
C SER A 59 -2.96 10.45 -31.95
N GLU A 60 -1.81 10.38 -32.64
CA GLU A 60 -1.34 11.39 -33.61
C GLU A 60 -1.43 12.83 -33.07
N ILE A 61 -1.11 13.01 -31.79
CA ILE A 61 -1.13 14.31 -31.10
C ILE A 61 0.21 14.59 -30.43
N ASP A 62 0.47 15.88 -30.23
CA ASP A 62 1.60 16.32 -29.44
C ASP A 62 1.26 16.32 -27.95
N ILE A 63 2.12 15.65 -27.17
CA ILE A 63 1.94 15.44 -25.74
C ILE A 63 3.12 16.06 -24.99
N LYS A 64 2.83 16.92 -24.02
CA LYS A 64 3.78 17.43 -23.04
C LYS A 64 4.06 16.34 -22.02
N VAL A 65 5.34 16.12 -21.74
CA VAL A 65 5.82 15.15 -20.76
C VAL A 65 6.57 15.94 -19.70
N ALA A 66 6.19 15.75 -18.44
CA ALA A 66 6.92 16.31 -17.30
C ALA A 66 8.20 15.50 -17.03
N ASP A 67 9.12 16.07 -16.25
CA ASP A 67 10.34 15.36 -15.87
C ASP A 67 10.00 14.01 -15.20
N PRO A 68 10.73 12.93 -15.53
CA PRO A 68 10.47 11.62 -14.96
C PRO A 68 10.67 11.65 -13.44
N VAL A 69 9.69 11.13 -12.71
CA VAL A 69 9.74 10.97 -11.25
C VAL A 69 9.44 9.52 -10.90
N VAL A 70 9.91 9.10 -9.73
CA VAL A 70 9.69 7.75 -9.20
C VAL A 70 8.53 7.73 -8.21
N SER A 71 7.80 6.61 -8.15
CA SER A 71 6.86 6.36 -7.07
C SER A 71 7.64 6.01 -5.80
N PHE A 72 7.37 6.72 -4.71
CA PHE A 72 7.91 6.38 -3.40
C PHE A 72 7.05 5.30 -2.75
N CYS A 73 7.53 4.73 -1.65
CA CYS A 73 6.67 4.05 -0.68
C CYS A 73 6.85 4.71 0.69
N GLU A 74 5.89 4.53 1.58
CA GLU A 74 5.95 5.09 2.93
C GLU A 74 6.23 4.00 3.95
N THR A 75 7.12 4.24 4.92
CA THR A 75 7.45 3.26 5.97
C THR A 75 7.61 3.89 7.34
N VAL A 76 7.75 3.06 8.37
CA VAL A 76 8.01 3.47 9.75
C VAL A 76 9.32 2.85 10.22
N VAL A 77 10.05 3.56 11.08
CA VAL A 77 11.34 3.08 11.60
C VAL A 77 11.22 2.61 13.05
N GLU A 78 10.28 3.18 13.80
CA GLU A 78 10.09 2.93 15.22
C GLU A 78 8.64 2.58 15.50
N THR A 79 8.37 1.96 16.64
CA THR A 79 6.99 1.75 17.09
C THR A 79 6.35 3.10 17.44
N SER A 80 5.06 3.26 17.13
CA SER A 80 4.31 4.47 17.48
C SER A 80 4.42 4.81 18.96
N SER A 81 4.80 6.05 19.27
CA SER A 81 5.02 6.50 20.66
C SER A 81 3.74 6.53 21.51
N LEU A 82 2.59 6.68 20.85
CA LEU A 82 1.27 6.76 21.46
C LEU A 82 0.33 5.72 20.84
N LYS A 83 -0.57 5.18 21.65
CA LYS A 83 -1.71 4.39 21.18
C LYS A 83 -2.72 5.34 20.54
N CYS A 84 -2.82 5.30 19.21
CA CYS A 84 -3.72 6.17 18.47
C CYS A 84 -5.12 5.58 18.43
N PHE A 85 -6.13 6.41 18.58
CA PHE A 85 -7.52 5.98 18.48
C PHE A 85 -8.30 6.82 17.47
N ALA A 86 -9.32 6.22 16.87
CA ALA A 86 -10.28 6.92 16.03
C ALA A 86 -11.70 6.52 16.42
N GLU A 87 -12.57 7.52 16.54
CA GLU A 87 -13.99 7.34 16.83
C GLU A 87 -14.83 7.51 15.57
N THR A 88 -15.88 6.71 15.44
CA THR A 88 -16.86 6.85 14.36
C THR A 88 -17.66 8.14 14.52
N PRO A 89 -18.22 8.71 13.43
CA PRO A 89 -19.01 9.95 13.51
C PRO A 89 -20.20 9.88 14.48
N ASN A 90 -20.75 8.68 14.70
CA ASN A 90 -21.82 8.43 15.66
C ASN A 90 -21.34 8.31 17.13
N LYS A 91 -20.02 8.38 17.39
CA LYS A 91 -19.36 8.23 18.69
C LYS A 91 -19.63 6.90 19.43
N LYS A 92 -20.11 5.88 18.72
CA LYS A 92 -20.43 4.57 19.31
C LYS A 92 -19.35 3.51 19.12
N ASN A 93 -18.41 3.73 18.21
CA ASN A 93 -17.29 2.83 18.00
C ASN A 93 -15.97 3.59 18.08
N LYS A 94 -14.98 2.92 18.67
CA LYS A 94 -13.61 3.41 18.82
C LYS A 94 -12.66 2.29 18.47
N LEU A 95 -11.72 2.55 17.57
CA LEU A 95 -10.63 1.64 17.24
C LEU A 95 -9.33 2.24 17.75
N THR A 96 -8.48 1.42 18.36
CA THR A 96 -7.16 1.83 18.85
C THR A 96 -6.09 0.97 18.17
N MET A 97 -5.16 1.61 17.48
CA MET A 97 -4.07 0.95 16.75
C MET A 97 -2.71 1.54 17.13
N ILE A 98 -1.68 0.70 17.00
CA ILE A 98 -0.28 1.11 16.93
C ILE A 98 0.31 0.60 15.61
N SER A 99 1.38 1.25 15.15
CA SER A 99 2.16 0.76 14.03
C SER A 99 3.60 0.49 14.48
N GLU A 100 4.21 -0.54 13.92
CA GLU A 100 5.60 -0.93 14.15
C GLU A 100 6.25 -1.35 12.83
N PRO A 101 7.58 -1.19 12.70
CA PRO A 101 8.29 -1.70 11.52
C PRO A 101 8.19 -3.22 11.45
N LEU A 102 8.03 -3.76 10.24
CA LEU A 102 8.14 -5.21 10.02
C LEU A 102 9.59 -5.67 10.15
N GLU A 103 9.74 -6.95 10.51
CA GLU A 103 11.03 -7.63 10.55
C GLU A 103 11.65 -7.70 9.16
N LYS A 104 12.99 -7.67 9.10
CA LYS A 104 13.75 -7.68 7.84
C LYS A 104 13.43 -8.94 7.03
N GLY A 105 13.13 -8.77 5.75
CA GLY A 105 12.80 -9.85 4.82
C GLY A 105 11.32 -10.28 4.82
N LEU A 106 10.53 -9.87 5.81
CA LEU A 106 9.12 -10.29 5.90
C LEU A 106 8.26 -9.67 4.79
N ALA A 107 8.48 -8.39 4.46
CA ALA A 107 7.80 -7.76 3.32
C ALA A 107 8.09 -8.49 2.00
N GLU A 108 9.35 -8.87 1.76
CA GLU A 108 9.76 -9.58 0.55
C GLU A 108 9.15 -10.98 0.48
N ASP A 109 9.07 -11.69 1.61
CA ASP A 109 8.41 -13.00 1.67
C ASP A 109 6.92 -12.94 1.30
N ILE A 110 6.23 -11.87 1.72
CA ILE A 110 4.80 -11.69 1.41
C ILE A 110 4.61 -11.41 -0.08
N GLU A 111 5.44 -10.54 -0.65
CA GLU A 111 5.37 -10.17 -2.07
C GLU A 111 5.77 -11.31 -3.01
N ASN A 112 6.75 -12.13 -2.61
CA ASN A 112 7.13 -13.34 -3.33
C ASN A 112 6.15 -14.51 -3.14
N GLU A 113 4.99 -14.26 -2.50
CA GLU A 113 3.93 -15.25 -2.23
C GLU A 113 4.39 -16.47 -1.42
N ILE A 114 5.47 -16.34 -0.65
CA ILE A 114 5.97 -17.41 0.24
C ILE A 114 4.97 -17.64 1.37
N VAL A 115 4.25 -16.59 1.77
CA VAL A 115 3.17 -16.65 2.75
C VAL A 115 1.87 -16.11 2.16
N GLN A 116 0.76 -16.77 2.46
CA GLN A 116 -0.56 -16.38 1.97
C GLN A 116 -1.58 -16.35 3.11
N ILE A 117 -2.44 -15.33 3.12
CA ILE A 117 -3.49 -15.18 4.13
C ILE A 117 -4.56 -16.28 4.06
N GLY A 118 -4.73 -16.91 2.89
CA GLY A 118 -5.67 -18.01 2.67
C GLY A 118 -5.24 -19.34 3.30
N TRP A 119 -4.01 -19.44 3.82
CA TRP A 119 -3.55 -20.65 4.50
C TRP A 119 -4.29 -20.88 5.82
N ASN A 120 -4.27 -22.14 6.27
CA ASN A 120 -4.76 -22.46 7.60
C ASN A 120 -3.93 -21.71 8.65
N ARG A 121 -4.60 -21.14 9.66
CA ARG A 121 -3.98 -20.42 10.78
C ARG A 121 -2.88 -21.20 11.50
N LYS A 122 -2.92 -22.54 11.49
CA LYS A 122 -1.84 -23.38 12.04
C LYS A 122 -0.54 -23.22 11.23
N ARG A 123 -0.63 -23.42 9.91
CA ARG A 123 0.51 -23.29 8.98
C ARG A 123 1.05 -21.86 8.96
N LEU A 124 0.14 -20.86 8.99
CA LEU A 124 0.52 -19.46 9.10
C LEU A 124 1.28 -19.21 10.40
N GLY A 125 0.74 -19.68 11.53
CA GLY A 125 1.39 -19.59 12.84
C GLY A 125 2.78 -20.21 12.87
N GLU A 126 2.93 -21.42 12.33
CA GLU A 126 4.22 -22.13 12.26
C GLU A 126 5.26 -21.38 11.42
N PHE A 127 4.85 -20.76 10.30
CA PHE A 127 5.74 -19.96 9.45
C PHE A 127 6.31 -18.75 10.21
N PHE A 128 5.43 -17.94 10.80
CA PHE A 128 5.82 -16.74 11.55
C PHE A 128 6.61 -17.08 12.83
N GLN A 129 6.27 -18.18 13.50
CA GLN A 129 7.01 -18.65 14.67
C GLN A 129 8.42 -19.14 14.30
N THR A 130 8.57 -19.90 13.21
CA THR A 130 9.85 -20.53 12.85
C THR A 130 10.81 -19.55 12.21
N LYS A 131 10.32 -18.65 11.34
CA LYS A 131 11.17 -17.74 10.55
C LYS A 131 11.40 -16.39 11.22
N TYR A 132 10.41 -15.90 11.96
CA TYR A 132 10.41 -14.54 12.52
C TYR A 132 10.28 -14.51 14.05
N GLU A 133 10.29 -15.67 14.71
CA GLU A 133 10.19 -15.81 16.17
C GLU A 133 8.94 -15.14 16.77
N TRP A 134 7.85 -15.06 16.00
CA TRP A 134 6.60 -14.49 16.51
C TRP A 134 5.97 -15.40 17.55
N ASP A 135 5.31 -14.76 18.52
CA ASP A 135 4.44 -15.49 19.43
C ASP A 135 3.27 -16.13 18.67
N LEU A 136 2.90 -17.33 19.10
CA LEU A 136 1.86 -18.13 18.46
C LEU A 136 0.49 -17.44 18.50
N LEU A 137 0.22 -16.64 19.54
CA LEU A 137 -1.02 -15.87 19.64
C LEU A 137 -1.09 -14.79 18.56
N ALA A 138 -0.03 -13.96 18.46
CA ALA A 138 0.07 -12.89 17.47
C ALA A 138 0.08 -13.44 16.03
N ALA A 139 0.79 -14.54 15.78
CA ALA A 139 0.87 -15.16 14.46
C ALA A 139 -0.48 -15.74 13.98
N ARG A 140 -1.33 -16.19 14.91
CA ARG A 140 -2.68 -16.71 14.60
C ARG A 140 -3.74 -15.62 14.47
N SER A 141 -3.45 -14.41 14.94
CA SER A 141 -4.34 -13.26 14.93
C SER A 141 -4.08 -12.29 13.78
N ILE A 142 -3.29 -12.71 12.78
CA ILE A 142 -3.15 -11.97 11.52
C ILE A 142 -4.49 -11.94 10.78
N TRP A 143 -4.95 -10.75 10.45
CA TRP A 143 -6.23 -10.53 9.79
C TRP A 143 -6.11 -10.42 8.29
N ALA A 144 -5.11 -9.69 7.80
CA ALA A 144 -4.90 -9.41 6.39
C ALA A 144 -3.48 -8.95 6.12
N PHE A 145 -3.05 -9.14 4.87
CA PHE A 145 -1.97 -8.38 4.27
C PHE A 145 -2.54 -7.18 3.49
N GLY A 146 -1.75 -6.12 3.34
CA GLY A 146 -2.18 -4.88 2.68
C GLY A 146 -1.05 -4.22 1.88
N PRO A 147 -1.34 -3.42 0.84
CA PRO A 147 -2.67 -2.96 0.42
C PRO A 147 -3.55 -4.02 -0.25
N ASP A 148 -2.97 -5.01 -0.90
CA ASP A 148 -3.70 -6.12 -1.52
C ASP A 148 -3.42 -7.44 -0.78
N THR A 149 -3.90 -8.58 -1.29
CA THR A 149 -3.78 -9.89 -0.60
C THR A 149 -2.34 -10.35 -0.36
N THR A 150 -1.39 -9.81 -1.13
CA THR A 150 0.05 -10.09 -1.10
C THR A 150 0.86 -8.81 -0.85
N GLY A 151 0.24 -7.78 -0.29
CA GLY A 151 0.91 -6.51 -0.04
C GLY A 151 1.89 -6.58 1.17
N PRO A 152 2.95 -5.74 1.18
CA PRO A 152 4.07 -5.81 2.13
C PRO A 152 3.76 -5.23 3.53
N ASN A 153 2.52 -5.33 3.99
CA ASN A 153 2.07 -4.84 5.29
C ASN A 153 1.18 -5.86 5.98
N ILE A 154 1.14 -5.85 7.32
CA ILE A 154 0.38 -6.83 8.10
C ILE A 154 -0.58 -6.12 9.05
N LEU A 155 -1.83 -6.56 9.09
CA LEU A 155 -2.79 -6.20 10.14
C LEU A 155 -2.93 -7.36 11.12
N VAL A 156 -2.68 -7.09 12.40
CA VAL A 156 -2.73 -8.06 13.51
C VAL A 156 -3.74 -7.60 14.55
N ASP A 157 -4.54 -8.54 15.04
CA ASP A 157 -5.38 -8.35 16.23
C ASP A 157 -4.61 -8.75 17.49
N ASP A 158 -4.21 -7.76 18.27
CA ASP A 158 -3.50 -7.92 19.54
C ASP A 158 -4.42 -7.56 20.74
N THR A 159 -5.74 -7.58 20.53
CA THR A 159 -6.71 -7.29 21.59
C THR A 159 -6.84 -8.48 22.54
N LEU A 160 -6.97 -8.20 23.84
CA LEU A 160 -7.20 -9.23 24.85
C LEU A 160 -8.70 -9.60 24.92
N PRO A 161 -9.07 -10.90 24.95
CA PRO A 161 -10.47 -11.33 25.07
C PRO A 161 -11.18 -10.85 26.34
N SER A 162 -10.43 -10.46 27.37
CA SER A 162 -10.96 -9.88 28.61
C SER A 162 -11.39 -8.43 28.47
N GLU A 163 -10.80 -7.69 27.52
CA GLU A 163 -11.03 -6.26 27.33
C GLU A 163 -12.01 -6.00 26.18
N VAL A 164 -11.91 -6.80 25.11
CA VAL A 164 -12.70 -6.64 23.89
C VAL A 164 -13.55 -7.88 23.63
N ASP A 165 -14.83 -7.66 23.35
CA ASP A 165 -15.72 -8.71 22.87
C ASP A 165 -15.31 -9.14 21.45
N LYS A 166 -14.63 -10.30 21.37
CA LYS A 166 -14.13 -10.88 20.13
C LYS A 166 -15.24 -11.18 19.12
N MET A 167 -16.47 -11.43 19.55
CA MET A 167 -17.60 -11.66 18.63
C MET A 167 -18.00 -10.34 17.96
N LEU A 168 -18.08 -9.25 18.72
CA LEU A 168 -18.37 -7.92 18.17
C LEU A 168 -17.25 -7.44 17.25
N LEU A 169 -16.00 -7.66 17.64
CA LEU A 169 -14.83 -7.31 16.82
C LEU A 169 -14.78 -8.11 15.51
N SER A 170 -15.07 -9.42 15.56
CA SER A 170 -15.09 -10.26 14.36
C SER A 170 -16.17 -9.85 13.37
N ASN A 171 -17.29 -9.28 13.83
CA ASN A 171 -18.36 -8.80 12.95
C ASN A 171 -17.95 -7.58 12.12
N VAL A 172 -17.00 -6.77 12.61
CA VAL A 172 -16.51 -5.58 11.90
C VAL A 172 -15.17 -5.84 11.19
N ARG A 173 -14.62 -7.06 11.29
CA ARG A 173 -13.31 -7.44 10.73
C ARG A 173 -13.17 -7.04 9.26
N GLU A 174 -14.14 -7.38 8.42
CA GLU A 174 -14.08 -7.07 6.99
C GLU A 174 -14.03 -5.56 6.72
N SER A 175 -14.79 -4.77 7.46
CA SER A 175 -14.78 -3.30 7.34
C SER A 175 -13.46 -2.69 7.82
N VAL A 176 -12.86 -3.24 8.88
CA VAL A 176 -11.55 -2.80 9.37
C VAL A 176 -10.46 -3.17 8.36
N VAL A 177 -10.47 -4.39 7.82
CA VAL A 177 -9.53 -4.84 6.78
C VAL A 177 -9.62 -3.96 5.54
N GLN A 178 -10.84 -3.64 5.05
CA GLN A 178 -11.02 -2.72 3.92
C GLN A 178 -10.47 -1.32 4.21
N GLY A 179 -10.72 -0.78 5.40
CA GLY A 179 -10.18 0.52 5.79
C GLY A 179 -8.65 0.53 5.92
N PHE A 180 -8.07 -0.57 6.42
CA PHE A 180 -6.62 -0.77 6.48
C PHE A 180 -5.99 -0.90 5.09
N GLN A 181 -6.55 -1.74 4.22
CA GLN A 181 -6.05 -1.93 2.85
C GLN A 181 -6.11 -0.64 2.05
N TRP A 182 -7.19 0.13 2.22
CA TRP A 182 -7.30 1.46 1.64
C TRP A 182 -6.23 2.42 2.18
N ALA A 183 -6.04 2.45 3.51
CA ALA A 183 -4.98 3.25 4.12
C ALA A 183 -3.58 2.86 3.61
N ALA A 184 -3.30 1.56 3.47
CA ALA A 184 -2.01 1.08 2.99
C ALA A 184 -1.77 1.35 1.50
N ARG A 185 -2.84 1.55 0.71
CA ARG A 185 -2.73 1.82 -0.73
C ARG A 185 -2.36 3.27 -1.01
N GLU A 186 -2.97 4.19 -0.26
CA GLU A 186 -2.75 5.63 -0.44
C GLU A 186 -1.69 6.17 0.52
N GLY A 187 -1.50 5.64 1.73
CA GLY A 187 -0.55 6.24 2.66
C GLY A 187 -0.95 7.66 3.14
N PRO A 188 -0.42 8.13 4.29
CA PRO A 188 -0.71 9.48 4.80
C PRO A 188 0.32 10.59 4.46
N LEU A 189 1.50 10.29 3.91
CA LEU A 189 2.53 11.32 3.67
C LEU A 189 2.39 11.99 2.31
N CYS A 190 2.33 11.20 1.24
CA CYS A 190 2.38 11.68 -0.14
C CYS A 190 1.45 10.92 -1.08
N GLU A 191 0.41 10.28 -0.54
CA GLU A 191 -0.59 9.53 -1.33
C GLU A 191 0.02 8.34 -2.12
N GLU A 192 1.10 7.75 -1.60
CA GLU A 192 1.78 6.57 -2.14
C GLU A 192 1.71 5.37 -1.19
N PRO A 193 1.87 4.13 -1.70
CA PRO A 193 1.64 2.93 -0.92
C PRO A 193 2.57 2.82 0.30
N ILE A 194 1.98 2.37 1.42
CA ILE A 194 2.71 2.00 2.63
C ILE A 194 3.46 0.68 2.38
N ARG A 195 4.68 0.57 2.90
CA ARG A 195 5.53 -0.61 2.81
C ARG A 195 6.21 -0.91 4.14
N ASN A 196 6.33 -2.20 4.44
CA ASN A 196 7.11 -2.73 5.56
C ASN A 196 6.56 -2.33 6.95
N VAL A 197 5.22 -2.23 7.08
CA VAL A 197 4.57 -1.80 8.32
C VAL A 197 3.61 -2.84 8.87
N LYS A 198 3.67 -3.04 10.19
CA LYS A 198 2.76 -3.87 10.96
C LYS A 198 1.83 -3.01 11.79
N PHE A 199 0.53 -3.19 11.58
CA PHE A 199 -0.51 -2.52 12.34
C PHE A 199 -1.08 -3.50 13.36
N LYS A 200 -1.07 -3.12 14.63
CA LYS A 200 -1.66 -3.89 15.72
C LYS A 200 -2.90 -3.19 16.24
N ILE A 201 -4.03 -3.88 16.24
CA ILE A 201 -5.24 -3.45 16.94
C ILE A 201 -5.08 -3.82 18.40
N LEU A 202 -5.04 -2.82 19.28
CA LEU A 202 -4.86 -3.02 20.72
C LEU A 202 -6.17 -3.03 21.49
N ASP A 203 -7.11 -2.19 21.08
CA ASP A 203 -8.42 -2.06 21.72
C ASP A 203 -9.48 -1.67 20.69
N ALA A 204 -10.72 -2.11 20.92
CA ALA A 204 -11.86 -1.81 20.09
C ALA A 204 -13.15 -1.78 20.91
N VAL A 205 -13.78 -0.60 20.99
CA VAL A 205 -15.14 -0.44 21.50
C VAL A 205 -16.08 -0.47 20.31
N ILE A 206 -16.95 -1.48 20.23
CA ILE A 206 -17.87 -1.66 19.11
C ILE A 206 -19.31 -1.67 19.62
N ALA A 207 -20.19 -0.97 18.92
CA ALA A 207 -21.61 -0.96 19.24
C ALA A 207 -22.25 -2.35 19.07
N SER A 208 -23.16 -2.71 19.97
CA SER A 208 -23.88 -3.99 19.92
C SER A 208 -24.84 -4.09 18.73
N GLU A 209 -25.59 -3.02 18.47
CA GLU A 209 -26.56 -2.99 17.38
C GLU A 209 -25.86 -2.81 16.01
N PRO A 210 -26.16 -3.68 15.01
CA PRO A 210 -25.54 -3.63 13.68
C PRO A 210 -25.69 -2.28 12.95
N ILE A 211 -26.77 -1.54 13.21
CA ILE A 211 -27.07 -0.25 12.58
C ILE A 211 -25.97 0.79 12.87
N TYR A 212 -25.33 0.71 14.04
CA TYR A 212 -24.30 1.66 14.46
C TYR A 212 -22.87 1.25 14.08
N ARG A 213 -22.70 0.13 13.37
CA ARG A 213 -21.38 -0.38 12.94
C ARG A 213 -21.35 -0.74 11.46
N GLY A 214 -22.17 -0.04 10.66
CA GLY A 214 -22.17 -0.21 9.20
C GLY A 214 -20.82 0.16 8.59
N GLY A 215 -20.50 -0.45 7.44
CA GLY A 215 -19.21 -0.27 6.75
C GLY A 215 -18.83 1.19 6.50
N GLY A 216 -19.81 2.03 6.10
CA GLY A 216 -19.59 3.46 5.88
C GLY A 216 -19.15 4.26 7.12
N GLN A 217 -19.29 3.71 8.32
CA GLN A 217 -18.78 4.32 9.56
C GLN A 217 -17.43 3.73 9.93
N ILE A 218 -17.28 2.41 9.87
CA ILE A 218 -16.06 1.70 10.32
C ILE A 218 -14.90 1.89 9.34
N ILE A 219 -15.11 1.74 8.03
CA ILE A 219 -14.06 1.81 7.00
C ILE A 219 -13.27 3.14 7.08
N PRO A 220 -13.89 4.33 7.00
CA PRO A 220 -13.13 5.58 7.08
C PRO A 220 -12.52 5.82 8.47
N THR A 221 -13.09 5.23 9.52
CA THR A 221 -12.54 5.33 10.88
C THR A 221 -11.31 4.46 11.04
N ALA A 222 -11.32 3.23 10.51
CA ALA A 222 -10.16 2.35 10.46
C ALA A 222 -9.03 2.96 9.64
N ARG A 223 -9.34 3.58 8.48
CA ARG A 223 -8.36 4.32 7.67
C ARG A 223 -7.69 5.45 8.48
N ARG A 224 -8.48 6.31 9.12
CA ARG A 224 -7.95 7.40 9.97
C ARG A 224 -7.14 6.89 11.16
N CYS A 225 -7.54 5.76 11.75
CA CYS A 225 -6.81 5.13 12.85
C CYS A 225 -5.43 4.64 12.39
N ALA A 226 -5.36 3.95 11.24
CA ALA A 226 -4.12 3.50 10.65
C ALA A 226 -3.18 4.67 10.32
N TYR A 227 -3.69 5.75 9.70
CA TYR A 227 -2.90 6.96 9.46
C TYR A 227 -2.37 7.60 10.73
N SER A 228 -3.21 7.73 11.76
CA SER A 228 -2.77 8.29 13.04
C SER A 228 -1.66 7.45 13.66
N ALA A 229 -1.82 6.12 13.65
CA ALA A 229 -0.83 5.18 14.16
C ALA A 229 0.48 5.23 13.36
N PHE A 230 0.42 5.40 12.04
CA PHE A 230 1.57 5.51 11.14
C PHE A 230 2.35 6.82 11.37
N LEU A 231 1.63 7.95 11.44
CA LEU A 231 2.25 9.27 11.63
C LEU A 231 2.97 9.41 12.99
N MET A 232 2.54 8.64 14.00
CA MET A 232 3.19 8.62 15.31
C MET A 232 4.39 7.67 15.41
N ALA A 233 4.70 6.90 14.35
CA ALA A 233 5.72 5.85 14.31
C ALA A 233 7.00 6.28 13.57
N THR A 234 7.34 7.57 13.61
CA THR A 234 8.53 8.13 12.94
C THR A 234 8.55 7.78 11.45
N PRO A 235 7.58 8.30 10.65
CA PRO A 235 7.43 7.93 9.25
C PRO A 235 8.61 8.39 8.37
N ARG A 236 8.89 7.62 7.31
CA ARG A 236 9.95 7.83 6.31
C ARG A 236 9.48 7.47 4.90
N LEU A 237 10.07 8.11 3.91
CA LEU A 237 9.91 7.72 2.51
C LEU A 237 10.95 6.65 2.14
N MET A 238 10.53 5.73 1.27
CA MET A 238 11.35 4.71 0.65
C MET A 238 11.47 5.02 -0.83
N GLU A 239 12.71 5.18 -1.28
CA GLU A 239 13.04 5.31 -2.70
C GLU A 239 13.21 3.94 -3.35
N PRO A 240 12.76 3.75 -4.60
CA PRO A 240 13.10 2.55 -5.36
C PRO A 240 14.58 2.58 -5.76
N TYR A 241 15.29 1.48 -5.50
CA TYR A 241 16.67 1.29 -5.90
C TYR A 241 16.73 0.29 -7.06
N TYR A 242 17.36 0.70 -8.18
CA TYR A 242 17.66 -0.22 -9.26
C TYR A 242 19.00 -0.92 -9.07
N PHE A 243 19.00 -2.22 -9.31
CA PHE A 243 20.21 -2.98 -9.52
C PHE A 243 20.72 -2.74 -10.95
N VAL A 244 21.93 -2.20 -11.08
CA VAL A 244 22.55 -1.89 -12.38
C VAL A 244 23.70 -2.85 -12.61
N GLU A 245 23.58 -3.68 -13.64
CA GLU A 245 24.65 -4.55 -14.12
C GLU A 245 25.36 -3.89 -15.31
N VAL A 246 26.63 -3.53 -15.12
CA VAL A 246 27.44 -2.87 -16.15
C VAL A 246 28.47 -3.86 -16.69
N THR A 247 28.40 -4.13 -18.00
CA THR A 247 29.47 -4.86 -18.70
C THR A 247 30.44 -3.85 -19.32
N ALA A 248 31.66 -3.83 -18.81
CA ALA A 248 32.71 -2.91 -19.28
C ALA A 248 34.06 -3.63 -19.47
N PRO A 249 34.91 -3.15 -20.38
CA PRO A 249 36.32 -3.53 -20.44
C PRO A 249 37.06 -3.27 -19.11
N ALA A 250 38.16 -3.99 -18.88
CA ALA A 250 38.91 -3.92 -17.63
C ALA A 250 39.45 -2.50 -17.32
N ASP A 251 39.81 -1.74 -18.36
CA ASP A 251 40.29 -0.37 -18.30
C ASP A 251 39.17 0.66 -18.00
N CYS A 252 37.91 0.32 -18.24
CA CYS A 252 36.77 1.20 -17.98
C CYS A 252 36.16 1.02 -16.58
N VAL A 253 36.60 0.02 -15.81
CA VAL A 253 36.03 -0.26 -14.48
C VAL A 253 36.10 0.96 -13.56
N SER A 254 37.22 1.70 -13.56
CA SER A 254 37.37 2.91 -12.75
C SER A 254 36.49 4.08 -13.18
N ALA A 255 35.96 4.07 -14.41
CA ALA A 255 35.03 5.09 -14.88
C ALA A 255 33.58 4.76 -14.51
N VAL A 256 33.30 3.50 -14.12
CA VAL A 256 31.98 3.05 -13.67
C VAL A 256 31.77 3.34 -12.17
N TYR A 257 32.85 3.31 -11.37
CA TYR A 257 32.84 3.68 -9.95
C TYR A 257 32.87 5.20 -9.74
#